data_AF-K2AHX0-F1
#
_entry.id   AF-K2AHX0-F1
#
_cell.length_a   1.000
_cell.length_b   1.000
_cell.length_c   1.000
_cell.angle_alpha   90.00
_cell.angle_beta   90.00
_cell.angle_gamma   90.00
#
_symmetry.space_group_name_H-M   'P 1'
#
loop_
_entity.id
_entity.type
_entity.pdbx_description
1 polymer ?
#
loop_
_entity_poly.entity_id
_entity_poly.type
_entity_poly.pdbx_seq_one_letter_code
_entity_poly.pdbx_strand_id
1 'polypeptide(L)'
;MNEATLARYRLAEIVGKTVEEESGIFIKLSEYTKGEFEEYTIWKNGSPIQKVISDNEYFTFEELKNKTLAVLQTAPPQTTTHPQTPSPNFVQTSSSKTSQKSIVSILMLITACLVRAENISGIGLNRVWKGINEAQGSYLKYFFNGFMEMIDRIREIKAVASYFVEHINSFLAENGFTIQLRKDNSPGAFYVAAIIKIKETWLNKGKKVQMRAKDGQNYPAVKMKEEVTFYQLPSYQEPVASFEATNRDRICMIKSPCPEGQLDLTAWVIEAARQMRPTRTQYEGLIFPMVDLRQQENLYWLLGMHTTGQDGKPAIITQALAEVVLKMNESGCLAAAAVALGVSRGLDFSRGEPYQMNEPFLFWIDRPGIGPIFMAHISEADWKEPANLEM
;
A
#
# COMPACT_ATOMS: atom_id res chain seq x y z
N MET A 1 14.98 -30.16 -9.37
CA MET A 1 13.59 -30.07 -8.86
C MET A 1 13.21 -31.45 -8.34
N ASN A 2 12.67 -31.58 -7.12
CA ASN A 2 12.33 -32.90 -6.56
C ASN A 2 10.96 -33.39 -7.05
N GLU A 3 10.67 -34.68 -6.92
CA GLU A 3 9.42 -35.27 -7.42
C GLU A 3 8.18 -34.72 -6.71
N ALA A 4 8.28 -34.34 -5.43
CA ALA A 4 7.19 -33.67 -4.71
C ALA A 4 6.81 -32.31 -5.34
N THR A 5 7.78 -31.58 -5.89
CA THR A 5 7.51 -30.35 -6.66
C THR A 5 6.93 -30.68 -8.04
N LEU A 6 7.42 -31.72 -8.71
CA LEU A 6 6.89 -32.17 -10.00
C LEU A 6 5.42 -32.66 -9.90
N ALA A 7 5.09 -33.37 -8.82
CA ALA A 7 3.72 -33.81 -8.51
C ALA A 7 2.77 -32.64 -8.25
N ARG A 8 3.21 -31.62 -7.49
CA ARG A 8 2.44 -30.38 -7.27
C ARG A 8 2.13 -29.65 -8.58
N TYR A 9 3.09 -29.56 -9.50
CA TYR A 9 2.84 -28.98 -10.83
C TYR A 9 1.86 -29.81 -11.68
N ARG A 10 2.03 -31.15 -11.73
CA ARG A 10 1.12 -32.03 -12.48
C ARG A 10 -0.32 -32.02 -11.96
N LEU A 11 -0.54 -31.81 -10.66
CA LEU A 11 -1.91 -31.63 -10.14
C LEU A 11 -2.59 -30.38 -10.71
N ALA A 12 -1.92 -29.22 -10.64
CA ALA A 12 -2.46 -27.96 -11.14
C ALA A 12 -2.72 -28.00 -12.66
N GLU A 13 -1.90 -28.73 -13.41
CA GLU A 13 -2.03 -28.88 -14.86
C GLU A 13 -3.18 -29.82 -15.27
N ILE A 14 -3.55 -30.81 -14.44
CA ILE A 14 -4.49 -31.89 -14.79
C ILE A 14 -5.89 -31.74 -14.13
N VAL A 15 -6.02 -31.04 -12.99
CA VAL A 15 -7.35 -30.67 -12.45
C VAL A 15 -8.07 -29.72 -13.41
N GLY A 16 -7.31 -28.93 -14.18
CA GLY A 16 -7.80 -28.19 -15.34
C GLY A 16 -8.44 -26.84 -14.98
N LYS A 17 -8.30 -25.89 -15.92
CA LYS A 17 -8.81 -24.51 -15.78
C LYS A 17 -10.32 -24.42 -15.51
N THR A 18 -11.06 -25.46 -15.89
CA THR A 18 -12.53 -25.56 -15.79
C THR A 18 -13.06 -25.60 -14.36
N VAL A 19 -12.24 -25.86 -13.34
CA VAL A 19 -12.72 -25.93 -11.93
C VAL A 19 -12.53 -24.59 -11.20
N GLU A 20 -11.38 -23.91 -11.39
CA GLU A 20 -11.07 -22.71 -10.62
C GLU A 20 -11.92 -21.48 -11.02
N GLU A 21 -12.22 -21.30 -12.31
CA GLU A 21 -12.85 -20.05 -12.80
C GLU A 21 -14.35 -19.92 -12.51
N GLU A 22 -15.11 -21.01 -12.33
CA GLU A 22 -16.56 -20.95 -12.07
C GLU A 22 -17.01 -21.46 -10.69
N SER A 23 -16.19 -22.26 -9.97
CA SER A 23 -16.68 -23.02 -8.81
C SER A 23 -16.15 -22.58 -7.43
N GLY A 24 -15.03 -21.84 -7.41
CA GLY A 24 -14.40 -21.36 -6.17
C GLY A 24 -13.84 -22.45 -5.25
N ILE A 25 -13.53 -23.64 -5.80
CA ILE A 25 -13.10 -24.83 -5.05
C ILE A 25 -11.58 -25.00 -5.11
N PHE A 26 -10.96 -25.30 -3.97
CA PHE A 26 -9.52 -25.56 -3.84
C PHE A 26 -9.27 -26.76 -2.91
N ILE A 27 -8.25 -27.57 -3.19
CA ILE A 27 -7.83 -28.67 -2.30
C ILE A 27 -6.50 -28.30 -1.64
N LYS A 28 -6.47 -28.29 -0.30
CA LYS A 28 -5.24 -28.17 0.47
C LYS A 28 -4.78 -29.56 0.92
N LEU A 29 -3.59 -29.96 0.49
CA LEU A 29 -2.92 -31.20 0.88
C LEU A 29 -1.88 -30.90 1.96
N SER A 30 -1.78 -31.77 2.96
CA SER A 30 -0.91 -31.61 4.14
C SER A 30 0.03 -32.80 4.26
N GLU A 31 1.33 -32.48 4.21
CA GLU A 31 2.47 -33.40 4.11
C GLU A 31 2.39 -34.40 2.92
N TYR A 32 3.54 -34.93 2.52
CA TYR A 32 3.67 -35.81 1.35
C TYR A 32 4.90 -36.68 1.53
N THR A 33 4.65 -37.94 1.87
CA THR A 33 5.70 -38.91 2.18
C THR A 33 5.60 -40.04 1.15
N LYS A 34 6.70 -40.31 0.43
CA LYS A 34 6.85 -41.44 -0.52
C LYS A 34 5.83 -41.59 -1.68
N GLY A 35 4.94 -40.63 -1.90
CA GLY A 35 3.89 -40.72 -2.93
C GLY A 35 2.47 -40.53 -2.39
N GLU A 36 2.35 -40.46 -1.06
CA GLU A 36 1.11 -40.65 -0.32
C GLU A 36 0.76 -39.41 0.52
N PHE A 37 -0.53 -39.24 0.83
CA PHE A 37 -1.08 -38.10 1.57
C PHE A 37 -1.86 -38.56 2.81
N GLU A 38 -1.59 -37.95 3.96
CA GLU A 38 -2.20 -38.31 5.25
C GLU A 38 -3.46 -37.48 5.58
N GLU A 39 -3.47 -36.21 5.14
CA GLU A 39 -4.59 -35.28 5.34
C GLU A 39 -4.85 -34.43 4.08
N TYR A 40 -6.13 -34.31 3.70
CA TYR A 40 -6.58 -33.30 2.75
C TYR A 40 -7.83 -32.54 3.24
N THR A 41 -7.93 -31.27 2.84
CA THR A 41 -9.11 -30.44 3.08
C THR A 41 -9.61 -29.85 1.76
N ILE A 42 -10.88 -30.09 1.44
CA ILE A 42 -11.57 -29.45 0.32
C ILE A 42 -12.18 -28.14 0.82
N TRP A 43 -11.88 -27.04 0.13
CA TRP A 43 -12.40 -25.70 0.38
C TRP A 43 -13.34 -25.29 -0.76
N LYS A 44 -14.36 -24.49 -0.45
CA LYS A 44 -15.22 -23.81 -1.41
C LYS A 44 -15.50 -22.38 -0.92
N ASN A 45 -15.35 -21.39 -1.80
CA ASN A 45 -15.60 -19.98 -1.52
C ASN A 45 -14.92 -19.48 -0.22
N GLY A 46 -13.67 -19.89 0.01
CA GLY A 46 -12.88 -19.51 1.18
C GLY A 46 -13.23 -20.22 2.50
N SER A 47 -14.16 -21.19 2.50
CA SER A 47 -14.50 -22.01 3.68
C SER A 47 -14.13 -23.49 3.45
N PRO A 48 -13.65 -24.23 4.47
CA PRO A 48 -13.44 -25.67 4.36
C PRO A 48 -14.79 -26.38 4.38
N ILE A 49 -15.11 -27.15 3.33
CA ILE A 49 -16.38 -27.90 3.23
C ILE A 49 -16.23 -29.35 3.68
N GLN A 50 -15.03 -29.93 3.57
CA GLN A 50 -14.73 -31.25 4.12
C GLN A 50 -13.25 -31.33 4.47
N LYS A 51 -12.96 -31.80 5.69
CA LYS A 51 -11.64 -32.28 6.10
C LYS A 51 -11.65 -33.79 6.12
N VAL A 52 -10.66 -34.43 5.52
CA VAL A 52 -10.42 -35.88 5.61
C VAL A 52 -9.02 -36.08 6.16
N ILE A 53 -8.98 -36.60 7.40
CA ILE A 53 -7.78 -37.16 8.04
C ILE A 53 -7.92 -38.67 7.87
N SER A 54 -6.83 -39.37 7.58
CA SER A 54 -6.86 -40.82 7.45
C SER A 54 -6.23 -41.51 8.65
N ASP A 55 -6.96 -42.44 9.28
CA ASP A 55 -6.46 -43.28 10.37
C ASP A 55 -5.62 -44.46 9.80
N ASN A 56 -4.48 -44.11 9.17
CA ASN A 56 -3.47 -44.99 8.55
C ASN A 56 -3.78 -45.54 7.14
N GLU A 57 -4.80 -45.07 6.41
CA GLU A 57 -4.97 -45.40 4.97
C GLU A 57 -4.42 -44.28 4.07
N TYR A 58 -3.42 -44.58 3.25
CA TYR A 58 -2.91 -43.62 2.26
C TYR A 58 -3.79 -43.56 1.01
N PHE A 59 -4.09 -42.36 0.52
CA PHE A 59 -4.87 -42.19 -0.71
C PHE A 59 -3.99 -41.95 -1.94
N THR A 60 -4.23 -42.71 -3.00
CA THR A 60 -3.65 -42.44 -4.32
C THR A 60 -4.31 -41.22 -4.97
N PHE A 61 -3.63 -40.62 -5.96
CA PHE A 61 -4.13 -39.42 -6.65
C PHE A 61 -5.51 -39.62 -7.29
N GLU A 62 -5.75 -40.76 -7.93
CA GLU A 62 -7.02 -41.02 -8.63
C GLU A 62 -8.17 -41.25 -7.64
N GLU A 63 -7.90 -41.78 -6.44
CA GLU A 63 -8.89 -41.88 -5.36
C GLU A 63 -9.25 -40.52 -4.78
N LEU A 64 -8.27 -39.62 -4.56
CA LEU A 64 -8.54 -38.24 -4.11
C LEU A 64 -9.43 -37.48 -5.11
N LYS A 65 -9.13 -37.62 -6.40
CA LYS A 65 -9.91 -37.06 -7.51
C LYS A 65 -11.34 -37.62 -7.55
N ASN A 66 -11.50 -38.94 -7.47
CA ASN A 66 -12.82 -39.58 -7.49
C ASN A 66 -13.66 -39.28 -6.23
N LYS A 67 -13.05 -39.27 -5.04
CA LYS A 67 -13.70 -38.83 -3.79
C LYS A 67 -14.14 -37.37 -3.89
N THR A 68 -13.31 -36.49 -4.43
CA THR A 68 -13.67 -35.07 -4.66
C THR A 68 -14.88 -34.95 -5.59
N LEU A 69 -14.87 -35.63 -6.74
CA LEU A 69 -15.98 -35.60 -7.70
C LEU A 69 -17.29 -36.10 -7.09
N ALA A 70 -17.26 -37.18 -6.29
CA ALA A 70 -18.44 -37.69 -5.59
C ALA A 70 -19.02 -36.68 -4.59
N VAL A 71 -18.16 -35.96 -3.86
CA VAL A 71 -18.58 -34.89 -2.92
C VAL A 71 -19.24 -33.73 -3.66
N LEU A 72 -18.73 -33.35 -4.84
CA LEU A 72 -19.32 -32.29 -5.66
C LEU A 72 -20.66 -32.69 -6.31
N GLN A 73 -20.86 -33.98 -6.61
CA GLN A 73 -22.12 -34.52 -7.15
C GLN A 73 -23.19 -34.74 -6.07
N THR A 74 -22.81 -34.87 -4.79
CA THR A 74 -23.72 -35.13 -3.66
C THR A 74 -24.01 -33.90 -2.81
N ALA A 75 -23.25 -32.81 -2.96
CA ALA A 75 -23.55 -31.54 -2.33
C ALA A 75 -24.90 -30.98 -2.84
N PRO A 76 -25.89 -30.71 -1.97
CA PRO A 76 -27.16 -30.15 -2.40
C PRO A 76 -26.95 -28.75 -3.00
N PRO A 77 -27.78 -28.33 -3.99
CA PRO A 77 -27.68 -27.01 -4.59
C PRO A 77 -27.96 -25.95 -3.51
N GLN A 78 -26.90 -25.28 -3.05
CA GLN A 78 -27.01 -24.21 -2.06
C GLN A 78 -27.78 -23.04 -2.69
N THR A 79 -28.95 -22.72 -2.14
CA THR A 79 -29.68 -21.49 -2.43
C THR A 79 -28.83 -20.31 -1.97
N THR A 80 -28.14 -19.67 -2.91
CA THR A 80 -27.13 -18.64 -2.65
C THR A 80 -27.76 -17.29 -2.30
N THR A 81 -28.36 -17.19 -1.11
CA THR A 81 -28.44 -15.92 -0.39
C THR A 81 -27.04 -15.54 0.06
N HIS A 82 -26.22 -15.06 -0.89
CA HIS A 82 -24.91 -14.50 -0.58
C HIS A 82 -25.10 -13.29 0.36
N PRO A 83 -24.47 -13.28 1.54
CA PRO A 83 -24.01 -12.01 2.07
C PRO A 83 -23.00 -11.49 1.04
N GLN A 84 -23.31 -10.36 0.41
CA GLN A 84 -22.30 -9.67 -0.38
C GLN A 84 -21.21 -9.22 0.58
N THR A 85 -20.04 -9.85 0.52
CA THR A 85 -18.81 -9.17 0.95
C THR A 85 -18.78 -7.87 0.16
N PRO A 86 -18.76 -6.69 0.80
CA PRO A 86 -18.86 -5.46 0.05
C PRO A 86 -17.60 -5.28 -0.79
N SER A 87 -17.75 -5.46 -2.10
CA SER A 87 -17.02 -4.60 -3.04
C SER A 87 -17.16 -3.16 -2.55
N PRO A 88 -16.11 -2.33 -2.61
CA PRO A 88 -16.18 -0.94 -2.18
C PRO A 88 -17.12 -0.15 -3.12
N ASN A 89 -18.41 -0.23 -2.82
CA ASN A 89 -19.46 0.55 -3.44
C ASN A 89 -19.27 1.99 -2.98
N PHE A 90 -18.45 2.74 -3.73
CA PHE A 90 -18.27 4.17 -3.56
C PHE A 90 -19.59 4.90 -3.87
N VAL A 91 -20.51 4.89 -2.90
CA VAL A 91 -21.70 5.73 -2.92
C VAL A 91 -21.21 7.17 -2.85
N GLN A 92 -21.30 7.87 -3.98
CA GLN A 92 -21.02 9.31 -4.07
C GLN A 92 -22.08 10.08 -3.28
N THR A 93 -21.92 10.11 -1.96
CA THR A 93 -22.74 10.93 -1.07
C THR A 93 -22.33 12.39 -1.27
N SER A 94 -23.28 13.22 -1.69
CA SER A 94 -23.09 14.65 -1.92
C SER A 94 -23.05 15.42 -0.58
N SER A 95 -21.95 15.23 0.15
CA SER A 95 -21.70 15.93 1.42
C SER A 95 -21.50 17.44 1.23
N SER A 96 -21.71 18.18 2.30
CA SER A 96 -21.63 19.65 2.30
C SER A 96 -20.19 20.16 2.14
N LYS A 97 -20.03 21.42 1.71
CA LYS A 97 -18.75 22.08 1.42
C LYS A 97 -17.87 22.39 2.66
N THR A 98 -17.66 21.44 3.56
CA THR A 98 -16.44 21.44 4.38
C THR A 98 -15.26 21.02 3.50
N SER A 99 -14.21 21.85 3.43
CA SER A 99 -12.98 21.50 2.71
C SER A 99 -12.43 20.18 3.27
N GLN A 100 -12.32 19.17 2.41
CA GLN A 100 -11.92 17.82 2.81
C GLN A 100 -10.43 17.82 3.12
N LYS A 101 -10.00 17.17 4.20
CA LYS A 101 -8.59 17.16 4.62
C LYS A 101 -7.80 16.15 3.81
N SER A 102 -6.59 16.51 3.38
CA SER A 102 -5.59 15.57 2.85
C SER A 102 -5.28 14.44 3.85
N ILE A 103 -4.96 13.24 3.33
CA ILE A 103 -4.61 12.04 4.10
C ILE A 103 -3.33 11.45 3.51
N VAL A 104 -2.36 11.08 4.35
CA VAL A 104 -1.14 10.40 3.89
C VAL A 104 -0.98 9.09 4.64
N SER A 105 -0.65 8.01 3.91
CA SER A 105 -0.34 6.73 4.55
C SER A 105 1.06 6.75 5.12
N ILE A 106 1.15 6.49 6.42
CA ILE A 106 2.41 6.27 7.14
C ILE A 106 2.56 4.81 7.61
N LEU A 107 1.72 3.89 7.12
CA LEU A 107 1.70 2.49 7.58
C LEU A 107 3.05 1.80 7.43
N MET A 108 3.81 2.12 6.38
CA MET A 108 5.18 1.63 6.17
C MET A 108 6.17 2.16 7.22
N LEU A 109 6.02 3.42 7.67
CA LEU A 109 6.83 3.98 8.77
C LEU A 109 6.46 3.37 10.11
N ILE A 110 5.17 3.07 10.33
CA ILE A 110 4.73 2.32 11.52
C ILE A 110 5.39 0.94 11.52
N THR A 111 5.39 0.21 10.39
CA THR A 111 6.13 -1.06 10.28
C THR A 111 7.61 -0.86 10.56
N ALA A 112 8.25 0.18 10.02
CA ALA A 112 9.66 0.48 10.26
C ALA A 112 9.98 0.77 11.74
N CYS A 113 9.09 1.43 12.49
CA CYS A 113 9.21 1.55 13.94
C CYS A 113 9.09 0.18 14.64
N LEU A 114 8.07 -0.62 14.29
CA LEU A 114 7.83 -1.92 14.91
C LEU A 114 8.97 -2.93 14.64
N VAL A 115 9.62 -2.85 13.47
CA VAL A 115 10.83 -3.62 13.13
C VAL A 115 12.09 -3.00 13.79
N ARG A 116 12.21 -1.68 13.90
CA ARG A 116 13.38 -1.10 14.59
C ARG A 116 13.38 -1.39 16.10
N ALA A 117 12.21 -1.60 16.69
CA ALA A 117 12.06 -2.06 18.07
C ALA A 117 12.65 -3.47 18.33
N GLU A 118 12.97 -4.30 17.33
CA GLU A 118 13.55 -5.64 17.58
C GLU A 118 14.95 -5.53 18.21
N ASN A 119 15.64 -4.41 17.95
CA ASN A 119 17.01 -4.16 18.37
C ASN A 119 17.12 -3.60 19.81
N ILE A 120 16.01 -3.47 20.53
CA ILE A 120 16.01 -3.12 21.95
C ILE A 120 16.21 -4.41 22.77
N SER A 121 17.12 -4.33 23.75
CA SER A 121 17.45 -5.47 24.61
C SER A 121 16.22 -5.98 25.37
N GLY A 122 16.07 -7.30 25.45
CA GLY A 122 14.89 -7.96 26.01
C GLY A 122 13.70 -8.09 25.05
N ILE A 123 13.61 -7.29 23.98
CA ILE A 123 12.54 -7.43 22.97
C ILE A 123 12.90 -8.56 22.00
N GLY A 124 13.99 -8.41 21.24
CA GLY A 124 14.53 -9.44 20.35
C GLY A 124 13.70 -9.74 19.09
N LEU A 125 14.21 -10.67 18.28
CA LEU A 125 13.70 -10.99 16.93
C LEU A 125 12.46 -11.90 16.95
N ASN A 126 11.64 -11.80 15.90
CA ASN A 126 10.49 -12.67 15.56
C ASN A 126 9.30 -12.61 16.53
N ARG A 127 9.12 -11.47 17.20
CA ARG A 127 7.96 -11.21 18.08
C ARG A 127 6.64 -11.16 17.30
N VAL A 128 5.54 -11.52 17.95
CA VAL A 128 4.19 -11.38 17.40
C VAL A 128 3.52 -10.14 17.99
N TRP A 129 3.24 -9.14 17.15
CA TRP A 129 2.42 -7.98 17.54
C TRP A 129 0.94 -8.38 17.61
N LYS A 130 0.22 -7.82 18.58
CA LYS A 130 -1.19 -8.12 18.88
C LYS A 130 -1.98 -6.82 18.92
N GLY A 131 -2.99 -6.74 18.06
CA GLY A 131 -3.96 -5.66 18.05
C GLY A 131 -5.05 -5.86 19.12
N ILE A 132 -5.54 -4.75 19.67
CA ILE A 132 -6.67 -4.70 20.61
C ILE A 132 -7.93 -4.06 19.99
N ASN A 133 -7.87 -3.62 18.73
CA ASN A 133 -8.99 -3.07 17.97
C ASN A 133 -8.92 -3.50 16.50
N GLU A 134 -9.99 -3.26 15.75
CA GLU A 134 -10.13 -3.68 14.34
C GLU A 134 -9.09 -3.04 13.40
N ALA A 135 -8.79 -1.74 13.57
CA ALA A 135 -7.78 -1.05 12.75
C ALA A 135 -6.38 -1.65 12.94
N GLN A 136 -5.99 -1.97 14.18
CA GLN A 136 -4.76 -2.70 14.49
C GLN A 136 -4.78 -4.12 13.93
N GLY A 137 -5.90 -4.83 14.03
CA GLY A 137 -6.08 -6.16 13.46
C GLY A 137 -5.90 -6.19 11.94
N SER A 138 -6.56 -5.26 11.23
CA SER A 138 -6.43 -5.10 9.78
C SER A 138 -5.03 -4.65 9.35
N TYR A 139 -4.41 -3.71 10.08
CA TYR A 139 -3.02 -3.31 9.86
C TYR A 139 -2.06 -4.50 9.92
N LEU A 140 -2.12 -5.28 11.02
CA LEU A 140 -1.26 -6.45 11.23
C LEU A 140 -1.53 -7.58 10.23
N LYS A 141 -2.80 -7.81 9.87
CA LYS A 141 -3.21 -8.89 8.96
C LYS A 141 -2.86 -8.62 7.50
N TYR A 142 -3.03 -7.39 7.02
CA TYR A 142 -2.97 -7.08 5.59
C TYR A 142 -1.72 -6.32 5.14
N PHE A 143 -1.06 -5.56 6.04
CA PHE A 143 0.01 -4.64 5.66
C PHE A 143 1.36 -4.92 6.34
N PHE A 144 1.36 -5.30 7.63
CA PHE A 144 2.58 -5.42 8.43
C PHE A 144 3.65 -6.34 7.80
N ASN A 145 3.29 -7.59 7.46
CA ASN A 145 4.23 -8.55 6.87
C ASN A 145 4.77 -8.08 5.51
N GLY A 146 3.89 -7.59 4.62
CA GLY A 146 4.30 -7.12 3.30
C GLY A 146 5.26 -5.92 3.36
N PHE A 147 5.01 -4.96 4.26
CA PHE A 147 5.93 -3.85 4.48
C PHE A 147 7.22 -4.28 5.19
N MET A 148 7.20 -5.30 6.05
CA MET A 148 8.40 -5.84 6.70
C MET A 148 9.41 -6.35 5.65
N GLU A 149 8.93 -7.06 4.62
CA GLU A 149 9.76 -7.52 3.48
C GLU A 149 10.24 -6.38 2.56
N MET A 150 9.62 -5.20 2.63
CA MET A 150 9.96 -4.03 1.81
C MET A 150 10.97 -3.08 2.46
N ILE A 151 10.98 -2.95 3.80
CA ILE A 151 11.73 -1.89 4.51
C ILE A 151 13.23 -1.92 4.21
N ASP A 152 13.89 -3.08 4.31
CA ASP A 152 15.34 -3.21 4.06
C ASP A 152 15.72 -2.94 2.58
N ARG A 153 14.73 -2.86 1.70
CA ARG A 153 14.89 -2.57 0.26
C ARG A 153 14.75 -1.07 -0.06
N ILE A 154 14.28 -0.26 0.89
CA ILE A 154 14.02 1.19 0.73
C ILE A 154 15.02 1.97 1.57
N ARG A 155 16.15 2.35 0.96
CA ARG A 155 17.32 2.98 1.63
C ARG A 155 17.03 4.36 2.22
N GLU A 156 15.95 4.97 1.80
CA GLU A 156 15.41 6.24 2.28
C GLU A 156 14.79 6.12 3.66
N ILE A 157 14.37 4.91 4.07
CA ILE A 157 13.88 4.65 5.43
C ILE A 157 15.06 4.64 6.39
N LYS A 158 14.98 5.48 7.42
CA LYS A 158 15.91 5.49 8.56
C LYS A 158 15.12 5.35 9.84
N ALA A 159 15.57 4.48 10.73
CA ALA A 159 14.91 4.29 12.01
C ALA A 159 15.91 4.17 13.17
N VAL A 160 15.52 4.63 14.36
CA VAL A 160 16.29 4.55 15.60
C VAL A 160 15.38 4.15 16.75
N ALA A 161 15.92 3.36 17.67
CA ALA A 161 15.26 2.98 18.93
C ALA A 161 16.22 3.25 20.10
N SER A 162 15.71 3.71 21.24
CA SER A 162 16.51 3.99 22.43
C SER A 162 15.67 3.99 23.71
N TYR A 163 16.28 3.76 24.88
CA TYR A 163 15.65 3.99 26.19
C TYR A 163 15.60 5.48 26.59
N PHE A 164 16.24 6.36 25.81
CA PHE A 164 16.29 7.80 26.06
C PHE A 164 15.45 8.52 24.99
N VAL A 165 14.43 9.26 25.42
CA VAL A 165 13.53 10.00 24.51
C VAL A 165 14.28 11.14 23.82
N GLU A 166 15.30 11.67 24.51
CA GLU A 166 16.19 12.72 24.08
C GLU A 166 16.91 12.33 22.77
N HIS A 167 17.38 11.08 22.62
CA HIS A 167 17.99 10.58 21.38
C HIS A 167 17.00 10.53 20.20
N ILE A 168 15.73 10.21 20.46
CA ILE A 168 14.70 10.13 19.41
C ILE A 168 14.29 11.54 18.96
N ASN A 169 14.10 12.45 19.91
CA ASN A 169 13.75 13.84 19.61
C ASN A 169 14.91 14.56 18.88
N SER A 170 16.18 14.29 19.22
CA SER A 170 17.33 14.76 18.44
C SER A 170 17.32 14.20 17.02
N PHE A 171 17.16 12.89 16.83
CA PHE A 171 17.08 12.28 15.50
C PHE A 171 15.97 12.87 14.62
N LEU A 172 14.81 13.18 15.19
CA LEU A 172 13.70 13.84 14.50
C LEU A 172 14.07 15.28 14.11
N ALA A 173 14.61 16.06 15.05
CA ALA A 173 15.00 17.46 14.84
C ALA A 173 16.16 17.63 13.84
N GLU A 174 17.21 16.79 13.93
CA GLU A 174 18.30 16.66 12.96
C GLU A 174 17.80 16.36 11.55
N ASN A 175 16.58 15.80 11.44
CA ASN A 175 15.94 15.49 10.17
C ASN A 175 14.85 16.50 9.76
N GLY A 176 14.66 17.61 10.47
CA GLY A 176 13.70 18.68 10.13
C GLY A 176 12.26 18.44 10.59
N PHE A 177 12.03 17.39 11.38
CA PHE A 177 10.74 17.13 12.02
C PHE A 177 10.64 17.91 13.34
N THR A 178 9.43 18.35 13.66
CA THR A 178 9.10 19.20 14.81
C THR A 178 8.24 18.50 15.86
N ILE A 179 7.63 17.36 15.52
CA ILE A 179 7.05 16.45 16.52
C ILE A 179 8.09 15.98 17.54
N GLN A 180 7.66 15.83 18.79
CA GLN A 180 8.50 15.36 19.89
C GLN A 180 7.72 14.34 20.72
N LEU A 181 8.36 13.22 21.04
CA LEU A 181 7.87 12.26 22.02
C LEU A 181 8.05 12.82 23.43
N ARG A 182 7.12 12.49 24.33
CA ARG A 182 7.19 12.86 25.75
C ARG A 182 7.89 11.76 26.54
N LYS A 183 8.54 12.11 27.65
CA LYS A 183 9.16 11.14 28.54
C LYS A 183 8.10 10.33 29.29
N ASP A 184 8.10 9.03 29.04
CA ASP A 184 7.47 8.00 29.87
C ASP A 184 8.46 7.59 30.97
N ASN A 185 8.02 7.57 32.22
CA ASN A 185 8.86 7.20 33.37
C ASN A 185 8.65 5.74 33.81
N SER A 186 7.88 4.95 33.04
CA SER A 186 7.64 3.54 33.34
C SER A 186 8.93 2.71 33.24
N PRO A 187 9.22 1.80 34.20
CA PRO A 187 10.42 0.96 34.15
C PRO A 187 10.48 0.12 32.86
N GLY A 188 11.57 0.27 32.10
CA GLY A 188 11.76 -0.41 30.82
C GLY A 188 11.12 0.27 29.60
N ALA A 189 10.50 1.45 29.76
CA ALA A 189 10.00 2.23 28.64
C ALA A 189 11.12 2.55 27.64
N PHE A 190 10.82 2.40 26.35
CA PHE A 190 11.71 2.72 25.25
C PHE A 190 10.93 3.42 24.13
N TYR A 191 11.68 4.08 23.26
CA TYR A 191 11.17 5.01 22.26
C TYR A 191 11.72 4.63 20.90
N VAL A 192 10.93 4.82 19.85
CA VAL A 192 11.31 4.49 18.47
C VAL A 192 10.79 5.57 17.53
N ALA A 193 11.59 5.93 16.53
CA ALA A 193 11.14 6.71 15.39
C ALA A 193 11.66 6.10 14.08
N ALA A 194 10.89 6.29 13.02
CA ALA A 194 11.26 6.02 11.64
C ALA A 194 10.86 7.22 10.78
N ILE A 195 11.69 7.52 9.78
CA ILE A 195 11.49 8.58 8.79
C ILE A 195 11.77 8.01 7.39
N ILE A 196 11.20 8.63 6.37
CA ILE A 196 11.49 8.34 4.96
C ILE A 196 11.73 9.66 4.21
N LYS A 197 12.70 9.68 3.29
CA LYS A 197 13.13 10.89 2.56
C LYS A 197 13.48 10.60 1.09
N ILE A 198 12.56 10.96 0.18
CA ILE A 198 12.56 10.67 -1.27
C ILE A 198 12.30 11.97 -2.07
N LYS A 199 13.27 12.71 -2.65
CA LYS A 199 12.90 13.67 -3.74
C LYS A 199 12.83 12.84 -4.98
N GLU A 200 11.80 13.12 -5.74
CA GLU A 200 11.83 12.86 -7.16
C GLU A 200 12.10 14.14 -7.92
N THR A 201 13.05 14.06 -8.85
CA THR A 201 13.24 15.06 -9.89
C THR A 201 12.54 14.52 -11.12
N TRP A 202 11.64 15.30 -11.73
CA TRP A 202 10.91 14.85 -12.91
C TRP A 202 11.89 14.57 -14.05
N LEU A 203 11.72 13.46 -14.78
CA LEU A 203 12.59 13.11 -15.91
C LEU A 203 12.59 14.22 -16.97
N ASN A 204 11.42 14.81 -17.21
CA ASN A 204 11.23 16.03 -17.97
C ASN A 204 10.64 17.16 -17.10
N LYS A 205 11.19 18.38 -17.22
CA LYS A 205 10.73 19.51 -16.41
C LYS A 205 9.38 20.05 -16.92
N GLY A 206 8.40 20.17 -16.02
CA GLY A 206 7.09 20.73 -16.31
C GLY A 206 7.11 22.26 -16.42
N LYS A 207 6.06 22.83 -17.03
CA LYS A 207 5.88 24.28 -17.14
C LYS A 207 4.92 24.81 -16.08
N LYS A 208 5.28 25.87 -15.36
CA LYS A 208 4.35 26.59 -14.46
C LYS A 208 3.18 27.15 -15.26
N VAL A 209 1.96 26.89 -14.78
CA VAL A 209 0.68 27.38 -15.32
C VAL A 209 -0.27 27.72 -14.16
N GLN A 210 -1.44 28.25 -14.48
CA GLN A 210 -2.58 28.33 -13.56
C GLN A 210 -3.62 27.28 -14.00
N MET A 211 -4.21 26.58 -13.04
CA MET A 211 -5.27 25.59 -13.26
C MET A 211 -6.55 26.05 -12.56
N ARG A 212 -7.69 25.94 -13.25
CA ARG A 212 -8.99 26.25 -12.65
C ARG A 212 -9.65 24.99 -12.10
N ALA A 213 -9.86 24.96 -10.79
CA ALA A 213 -10.47 23.84 -10.07
C ALA A 213 -12.00 23.79 -10.26
N LYS A 214 -12.63 22.64 -9.94
CA LYS A 214 -14.10 22.49 -10.00
C LYS A 214 -14.86 23.39 -9.02
N ASP A 215 -14.22 23.91 -7.98
CA ASP A 215 -14.82 24.91 -7.09
C ASP A 215 -14.92 26.32 -7.74
N GLY A 216 -14.22 26.52 -8.87
CA GLY A 216 -14.16 27.75 -9.65
C GLY A 216 -12.93 28.62 -9.41
N GLN A 217 -12.09 28.31 -8.42
CA GLN A 217 -10.85 29.04 -8.07
C GLN A 217 -9.68 28.67 -8.99
N ASN A 218 -8.63 29.50 -8.99
CA ASN A 218 -7.40 29.28 -9.74
C ASN A 218 -6.26 28.93 -8.78
N TYR A 219 -5.49 27.89 -9.13
CA TYR A 219 -4.39 27.35 -8.33
C TYR A 219 -3.08 27.31 -9.14
N PRO A 220 -1.91 27.52 -8.49
CA PRO A 220 -0.62 27.33 -9.13
C PRO A 220 -0.44 25.86 -9.52
N ALA A 221 -0.02 25.62 -10.75
CA ALA A 221 -0.03 24.29 -11.34
C ALA A 221 1.14 24.05 -12.30
N VAL A 222 1.32 22.78 -12.66
CA VAL A 222 2.36 22.26 -13.54
C VAL A 222 1.69 21.65 -14.76
N LYS A 223 2.06 22.09 -15.96
CA LYS A 223 1.76 21.36 -17.20
C LYS A 223 2.97 20.51 -17.61
N MET A 224 2.79 19.19 -17.56
CA MET A 224 3.61 18.22 -18.28
C MET A 224 3.03 18.01 -19.67
N LYS A 225 3.88 17.78 -20.67
CA LYS A 225 3.48 17.52 -22.07
C LYS A 225 3.98 16.18 -22.57
N GLU A 226 5.27 15.94 -22.36
CA GLU A 226 5.99 14.77 -22.85
C GLU A 226 6.02 13.67 -21.77
N GLU A 227 6.13 12.41 -22.21
CA GLU A 227 6.30 11.20 -21.37
C GLU A 227 5.20 10.89 -20.33
N VAL A 228 4.06 11.59 -20.34
CA VAL A 228 2.90 11.18 -19.55
C VAL A 228 2.21 9.97 -20.21
N THR A 229 2.30 8.82 -19.55
CA THR A 229 1.52 7.62 -19.86
C THR A 229 0.22 7.63 -19.07
N PHE A 230 -0.86 7.11 -19.66
CA PHE A 230 -2.16 6.97 -18.99
C PHE A 230 -2.54 5.49 -18.87
N TYR A 231 -3.08 5.12 -17.71
CA TYR A 231 -3.56 3.77 -17.41
C TYR A 231 -5.04 3.81 -17.00
N GLN A 232 -5.77 2.75 -17.32
CA GLN A 232 -7.13 2.52 -16.82
C GLN A 232 -7.10 1.54 -15.64
N LEU A 233 -8.04 1.70 -14.71
CA LEU A 233 -8.39 0.69 -13.71
C LEU A 233 -9.73 0.05 -14.09
N PRO A 234 -9.92 -1.28 -13.96
CA PRO A 234 -11.13 -1.97 -14.42
C PRO A 234 -12.46 -1.41 -13.89
N SER A 235 -12.47 -0.95 -12.63
CA SER A 235 -13.68 -0.48 -11.94
C SER A 235 -13.73 1.05 -11.77
N TYR A 236 -12.93 1.81 -12.53
CA TYR A 236 -12.82 3.27 -12.35
C TYR A 236 -12.72 4.01 -13.69
N GLN A 237 -13.49 5.10 -13.82
CA GLN A 237 -13.63 5.83 -15.10
C GLN A 237 -12.47 6.79 -15.37
N GLU A 238 -11.99 7.51 -14.36
CA GLU A 238 -10.87 8.44 -14.51
C GLU A 238 -9.56 7.67 -14.73
N PRO A 239 -8.66 8.13 -15.62
CA PRO A 239 -7.39 7.47 -15.86
C PRO A 239 -6.36 7.79 -14.75
N VAL A 240 -5.50 6.82 -14.43
CA VAL A 240 -4.24 7.10 -13.74
C VAL A 240 -3.30 7.78 -14.74
N ALA A 241 -2.94 9.03 -14.49
CA ALA A 241 -1.85 9.70 -15.18
C ALA A 241 -0.52 9.32 -14.52
N SER A 242 0.51 9.06 -15.31
CA SER A 242 1.79 8.53 -14.85
C SER A 242 2.97 9.10 -15.63
N PHE A 243 4.05 9.45 -14.95
CA PHE A 243 5.31 9.86 -15.58
C PHE A 243 6.51 9.41 -14.74
N GLU A 244 7.70 9.34 -15.33
CA GLU A 244 8.91 8.88 -14.63
C GLU A 244 9.70 10.04 -13.99
N ALA A 245 10.36 9.71 -12.88
CA ALA A 245 11.42 10.51 -12.29
C ALA A 245 12.80 10.09 -12.79
N THR A 246 13.84 10.90 -12.55
CA THR A 246 15.21 10.66 -13.03
C THR A 246 15.86 9.37 -12.51
N ASN A 247 15.35 8.81 -11.41
CA ASN A 247 15.80 7.51 -10.86
C ASN A 247 14.98 6.30 -11.37
N ARG A 248 13.97 6.54 -12.23
CA ARG A 248 12.95 5.60 -12.73
C ARG A 248 11.85 5.19 -11.73
N ASP A 249 11.74 5.86 -10.58
CA ASP A 249 10.50 5.79 -9.81
C ASP A 249 9.37 6.45 -10.60
N ARG A 250 8.20 5.83 -10.54
CA ARG A 250 7.03 6.23 -11.33
C ARG A 250 6.07 7.04 -10.47
N ILE A 251 5.77 8.25 -10.94
CA ILE A 251 4.87 9.19 -10.28
C ILE A 251 3.47 8.96 -10.83
N CYS A 252 2.56 8.48 -10.00
CA CYS A 252 1.20 8.15 -10.39
C CYS A 252 0.20 9.10 -9.71
N MET A 253 -0.80 9.55 -10.47
CA MET A 253 -1.84 10.46 -10.03
C MET A 253 -3.21 10.06 -10.60
N ILE A 254 -4.28 10.13 -9.80
CA ILE A 254 -5.65 9.87 -10.26
C ILE A 254 -6.66 10.65 -9.41
N LYS A 255 -7.67 11.27 -10.03
CA LYS A 255 -8.78 11.91 -9.31
C LYS A 255 -9.53 10.91 -8.45
N SER A 256 -9.77 11.24 -7.18
CA SER A 256 -10.45 10.33 -6.26
C SER A 256 -11.23 11.06 -5.17
N PRO A 257 -12.42 10.57 -4.76
CA PRO A 257 -12.97 10.93 -3.46
C PRO A 257 -11.95 10.58 -2.37
N CYS A 258 -11.96 11.33 -1.26
CA CYS A 258 -11.09 11.03 -0.14
C CYS A 258 -11.40 9.64 0.43
N PRO A 259 -10.40 8.76 0.63
CA PRO A 259 -10.58 7.52 1.39
C PRO A 259 -11.02 7.80 2.83
N GLU A 260 -11.69 6.83 3.48
CA GLU A 260 -12.17 7.00 4.85
C GLU A 260 -11.01 7.11 5.87
N GLY A 261 -9.89 6.42 5.61
CA GLY A 261 -8.66 6.56 6.38
C GLY A 261 -7.39 6.08 5.66
N GLN A 262 -6.28 6.05 6.40
CA GLN A 262 -4.98 5.63 5.86
C GLN A 262 -4.96 4.15 5.43
N LEU A 263 -5.74 3.28 6.07
CA LEU A 263 -5.83 1.86 5.71
C LEU A 263 -6.44 1.69 4.33
N ASP A 264 -7.54 2.39 4.06
CA ASP A 264 -8.28 2.35 2.79
C ASP A 264 -7.48 3.01 1.67
N LEU A 265 -6.85 4.16 1.95
CA LEU A 265 -5.84 4.80 1.07
C LEU A 265 -4.76 3.80 0.65
N THR A 266 -4.24 3.01 1.58
CA THR A 266 -3.15 2.05 1.32
C THR A 266 -3.64 0.84 0.54
N ALA A 267 -4.79 0.25 0.92
CA ALA A 267 -5.41 -0.85 0.20
C ALA A 267 -5.72 -0.47 -1.25
N TRP A 268 -6.34 0.71 -1.44
CA TRP A 268 -6.73 1.24 -2.74
C TRP A 268 -5.52 1.45 -3.65
N VAL A 269 -4.44 2.10 -3.16
CA VAL A 269 -3.27 2.38 -3.99
C VAL A 269 -2.48 1.10 -4.32
N ILE A 270 -2.34 0.16 -3.38
CA ILE A 270 -1.70 -1.14 -3.66
C ILE A 270 -2.48 -1.89 -4.76
N GLU A 271 -3.81 -1.94 -4.68
CA GLU A 271 -4.60 -2.67 -5.67
C GLU A 271 -4.68 -1.92 -7.01
N ALA A 272 -4.80 -0.59 -7.00
CA ALA A 272 -4.70 0.23 -8.21
C ALA A 272 -3.38 0.00 -8.95
N ALA A 273 -2.25 -0.01 -8.24
CA ALA A 273 -0.93 -0.27 -8.83
C ALA A 273 -0.83 -1.65 -9.50
N ARG A 274 -1.51 -2.67 -8.95
CA ARG A 274 -1.59 -4.04 -9.52
C ARG A 274 -2.56 -4.11 -10.72
N GLN A 275 -3.62 -3.31 -10.70
CA GLN A 275 -4.68 -3.32 -11.71
C GLN A 275 -4.45 -2.38 -12.90
N MET A 276 -3.53 -1.42 -12.84
CA MET A 276 -3.21 -0.51 -13.96
C MET A 276 -2.98 -1.27 -15.28
N ARG A 277 -3.75 -0.94 -16.33
CA ARG A 277 -3.54 -1.40 -17.71
C ARG A 277 -3.43 -0.19 -18.65
N PRO A 278 -2.55 -0.18 -19.66
CA PRO A 278 -2.42 0.97 -20.56
C PRO A 278 -3.77 1.33 -21.21
N THR A 279 -4.18 2.59 -21.12
CA THR A 279 -5.44 3.02 -21.75
C THR A 279 -5.24 3.35 -23.23
N ARG A 280 -6.33 3.34 -24.01
CA ARG A 280 -6.32 3.78 -25.42
C ARG A 280 -6.55 5.28 -25.58
N THR A 281 -7.05 5.94 -24.54
CA THR A 281 -7.27 7.39 -24.51
C THR A 281 -5.94 8.14 -24.51
N GLN A 282 -5.77 9.08 -25.43
CA GLN A 282 -4.58 9.94 -25.53
C GLN A 282 -4.93 11.37 -25.12
N TYR A 283 -4.03 12.00 -24.36
CA TYR A 283 -4.13 13.39 -23.91
C TYR A 283 -2.84 14.14 -24.28
N GLU A 284 -2.91 15.46 -24.44
CA GLU A 284 -1.74 16.33 -24.77
C GLU A 284 -0.84 16.61 -23.53
N GLY A 285 -0.74 15.62 -22.64
CA GLY A 285 -0.08 15.69 -21.34
C GLY A 285 -1.05 15.88 -20.16
N LEU A 286 -0.49 16.38 -19.05
CA LEU A 286 -1.13 16.46 -17.73
C LEU A 286 -0.98 17.86 -17.17
N ILE A 287 -2.05 18.41 -16.57
CA ILE A 287 -2.00 19.57 -15.68
C ILE A 287 -2.34 19.11 -14.26
N PHE A 288 -1.47 19.41 -13.30
CA PHE A 288 -1.68 19.08 -11.89
C PHE A 288 -1.28 20.25 -10.97
N PRO A 289 -1.91 20.43 -9.80
CA PRO A 289 -1.61 21.53 -8.89
C PRO A 289 -0.23 21.36 -8.22
N MET A 290 0.41 22.47 -7.89
CA MET A 290 1.54 22.47 -6.95
C MET A 290 1.02 22.20 -5.54
N VAL A 291 1.86 21.60 -4.70
CA VAL A 291 1.48 21.15 -3.34
C VAL A 291 2.51 21.60 -2.32
N ASP A 292 2.05 21.98 -1.13
CA ASP A 292 2.88 22.24 0.06
C ASP A 292 2.14 21.75 1.31
N LEU A 293 2.04 20.43 1.44
CA LEU A 293 1.35 19.74 2.52
C LEU A 293 2.30 19.56 3.71
N ARG A 294 1.90 20.03 4.91
CA ARG A 294 2.55 19.71 6.19
C ARG A 294 1.50 19.30 7.21
N GLN A 295 1.54 18.05 7.64
CA GLN A 295 0.50 17.41 8.43
C GLN A 295 1.09 16.70 9.65
N GLN A 296 0.68 17.13 10.85
CA GLN A 296 0.94 16.40 12.09
C GLN A 296 -0.30 15.59 12.47
N GLU A 297 -0.07 14.37 12.97
CA GLU A 297 -1.12 13.45 13.40
C GLU A 297 -0.77 12.81 14.75
N ASN A 298 -1.80 12.57 15.56
CA ASN A 298 -1.71 11.68 16.72
C ASN A 298 -2.36 10.35 16.36
N LEU A 299 -1.59 9.27 16.46
CA LEU A 299 -1.97 7.95 16.01
C LEU A 299 -2.64 7.18 17.14
N TYR A 300 -3.67 7.79 17.76
CA TYR A 300 -4.39 7.23 18.91
C TYR A 300 -4.88 5.80 18.68
N TRP A 301 -5.18 5.42 17.43
CA TRP A 301 -5.60 4.07 17.05
C TRP A 301 -4.53 2.98 17.26
N LEU A 302 -3.24 3.33 17.37
CA LEU A 302 -2.13 2.41 17.66
C LEU A 302 -1.92 2.15 19.17
N LEU A 303 -2.49 2.98 20.05
CA LEU A 303 -2.24 2.85 21.48
C LEU A 303 -2.77 1.52 22.02
N GLY A 304 -2.04 0.94 22.97
CA GLY A 304 -2.37 -0.39 23.52
C GLY A 304 -2.07 -1.58 22.60
N MET A 305 -1.66 -1.35 21.34
CA MET A 305 -1.03 -2.40 20.54
C MET A 305 0.24 -2.86 21.25
N HIS A 306 0.46 -4.16 21.33
CA HIS A 306 1.50 -4.73 22.17
C HIS A 306 2.15 -5.97 21.59
N THR A 307 3.28 -6.35 22.17
CA THR A 307 3.94 -7.64 21.94
C THR A 307 4.57 -8.13 23.26
N THR A 308 5.17 -9.32 23.24
CA THR A 308 5.91 -9.89 24.36
C THR A 308 7.37 -10.04 23.94
N GLY A 309 8.29 -9.48 24.72
CA GLY A 309 9.73 -9.60 24.48
C GLY A 309 10.25 -11.00 24.77
N GLN A 310 11.45 -11.30 24.27
CA GLN A 310 12.20 -12.52 24.61
C GLN A 310 12.50 -12.65 26.11
N ASP A 311 12.47 -11.56 26.88
CA ASP A 311 12.56 -11.58 28.34
C ASP A 311 11.22 -11.88 29.07
N GLY A 312 10.16 -12.17 28.31
CA GLY A 312 8.82 -12.47 28.80
C GLY A 312 7.96 -11.26 29.18
N LYS A 313 8.49 -10.03 29.11
CA LYS A 313 7.73 -8.83 29.51
C LYS A 313 6.87 -8.28 28.35
N PRO A 314 5.72 -7.65 28.64
CA PRO A 314 4.94 -6.96 27.63
C PRO A 314 5.62 -5.64 27.22
N ALA A 315 5.65 -5.36 25.92
CA ALA A 315 5.96 -4.04 25.36
C ALA A 315 4.70 -3.47 24.71
N ILE A 316 4.30 -2.25 25.10
CA ILE A 316 3.00 -1.65 24.77
C ILE A 316 3.23 -0.23 24.21
N ILE A 317 2.51 0.15 23.15
CA ILE A 317 2.56 1.51 22.61
C ILE A 317 1.79 2.47 23.54
N THR A 318 2.50 3.32 24.28
CA THR A 318 1.92 4.35 25.17
C THR A 318 1.78 5.72 24.50
N GLN A 319 2.51 5.99 23.41
CA GLN A 319 2.39 7.19 22.58
C GLN A 319 2.73 6.87 21.12
N ALA A 320 2.07 7.53 20.17
CA ALA A 320 2.37 7.43 18.75
C ALA A 320 2.00 8.73 18.03
N LEU A 321 2.97 9.38 17.39
CA LEU A 321 2.83 10.64 16.66
C LEU A 321 3.44 10.50 15.27
N ALA A 322 2.96 11.30 14.32
CA ALA A 322 3.59 11.43 13.01
C ALA A 322 3.61 12.88 12.53
N GLU A 323 4.57 13.18 11.67
CA GLU A 323 4.62 14.40 10.89
C GLU A 323 5.01 14.06 9.46
N VAL A 324 4.26 14.60 8.52
CA VAL A 324 4.42 14.39 7.08
C VAL A 324 4.64 15.73 6.41
N VAL A 325 5.60 15.79 5.50
CA VAL A 325 5.84 16.91 4.59
C VAL A 325 5.85 16.38 3.16
N LEU A 326 5.06 17.00 2.28
CA LEU A 326 5.06 16.75 0.84
C LEU A 326 5.00 18.09 0.13
N LYS A 327 6.07 18.44 -0.60
CA LYS A 327 6.10 19.64 -1.46
C LYS A 327 6.22 19.21 -2.91
N MET A 328 5.51 19.83 -3.84
CA MET A 328 5.53 19.45 -5.26
C MET A 328 5.44 20.68 -6.16
N ASN A 329 6.35 20.79 -7.13
CA ASN A 329 6.38 21.88 -8.10
C ASN A 329 6.72 21.38 -9.52
N GLU A 330 7.06 22.29 -10.42
CA GLU A 330 7.29 21.98 -11.83
C GLU A 330 8.62 21.25 -12.12
N SER A 331 9.50 21.11 -11.11
CA SER A 331 10.81 20.45 -11.22
C SER A 331 10.90 19.09 -10.50
N GLY A 332 10.00 18.81 -9.55
CA GLY A 332 10.06 17.62 -8.72
C GLY A 332 9.04 17.61 -7.57
N CYS A 333 9.04 16.53 -6.78
CA CYS A 333 8.42 16.50 -5.45
C CYS A 333 9.45 16.25 -4.35
N LEU A 334 9.34 16.96 -3.23
CA LEU A 334 10.16 16.81 -2.03
C LEU A 334 9.68 15.67 -1.14
N ALA A 335 10.60 14.73 -0.94
CA ALA A 335 11.14 14.34 0.36
C ALA A 335 12.71 14.22 0.44
N ALA A 336 13.47 14.70 -0.58
CA ALA A 336 14.94 15.04 -0.68
C ALA A 336 15.91 14.18 -1.57
N ALA A 337 16.70 14.82 -2.50
CA ALA A 337 17.59 14.32 -3.62
C ALA A 337 17.71 15.36 -4.80
N ALA A 338 18.45 15.07 -5.92
CA ALA A 338 18.57 15.79 -7.23
C ALA A 338 19.36 14.92 -8.28
N VAL A 339 19.68 15.19 -9.59
CA VAL A 339 19.56 16.29 -10.61
C VAL A 339 19.74 15.71 -12.07
N ALA A 340 19.69 16.49 -13.19
CA ALA A 340 19.66 15.98 -14.60
C ALA A 340 20.41 16.78 -15.74
N LEU A 341 20.52 16.19 -16.96
CA LEU A 341 20.95 16.72 -18.29
C LEU A 341 20.11 16.03 -19.43
N GLY A 342 19.98 16.59 -20.67
CA GLY A 342 19.15 15.96 -21.75
C GLY A 342 19.21 16.58 -23.18
N VAL A 343 18.45 16.02 -24.15
CA VAL A 343 18.36 16.42 -25.60
C VAL A 343 16.94 16.11 -26.20
N SER A 344 16.52 16.78 -27.29
CA SER A 344 15.22 16.62 -28.00
C SER A 344 15.32 15.73 -29.29
N ARG A 345 14.28 15.36 -30.07
CA ARG A 345 13.16 16.14 -30.67
C ARG A 345 12.14 15.23 -31.40
N GLY A 346 10.87 15.64 -31.58
CA GLY A 346 9.84 14.93 -32.36
C GLY A 346 8.70 15.83 -32.89
N LEU A 347 7.82 15.31 -33.76
CA LEU A 347 6.66 16.05 -34.33
C LEU A 347 5.32 15.61 -33.75
N ASP A 348 4.39 16.56 -33.66
CA ASP A 348 3.11 16.52 -32.95
C ASP A 348 1.92 16.33 -33.92
N PHE A 349 1.03 15.37 -33.63
CA PHE A 349 -0.18 15.09 -34.40
C PHE A 349 -1.41 14.98 -33.48
N SER A 350 -2.51 15.65 -33.88
CA SER A 350 -3.84 15.60 -33.24
C SER A 350 -3.86 15.84 -31.72
N ARG A 351 -3.85 17.13 -31.32
CA ARG A 351 -4.00 17.53 -29.91
C ARG A 351 -5.42 17.28 -29.40
N GLY A 352 -5.58 16.32 -28.51
CA GLY A 352 -6.63 16.38 -27.49
C GLY A 352 -6.34 17.48 -26.47
N GLU A 353 -7.26 17.74 -25.54
CA GLU A 353 -6.94 18.58 -24.39
C GLU A 353 -6.01 17.83 -23.41
N PRO A 354 -5.16 18.53 -22.64
CA PRO A 354 -4.40 17.91 -21.56
C PRO A 354 -5.34 17.48 -20.44
N TYR A 355 -5.11 16.31 -19.84
CA TYR A 355 -5.89 15.88 -18.68
C TYR A 355 -5.58 16.79 -17.48
N GLN A 356 -6.59 17.16 -16.68
CA GLN A 356 -6.44 18.12 -15.58
C GLN A 356 -6.82 17.49 -14.24
N MET A 357 -5.90 17.45 -13.27
CA MET A 357 -6.18 17.10 -11.87
C MET A 357 -6.83 18.28 -11.14
N ASN A 358 -7.95 18.76 -11.67
CA ASN A 358 -8.69 19.93 -11.18
C ASN A 358 -9.71 19.61 -10.07
N GLU A 359 -9.48 18.48 -9.39
CA GLU A 359 -10.25 17.86 -8.29
C GLU A 359 -9.28 17.14 -7.34
N PRO A 360 -9.69 16.82 -6.10
CA PRO A 360 -8.88 16.03 -5.16
C PRO A 360 -8.41 14.71 -5.79
N PHE A 361 -7.16 14.36 -5.54
CA PHE A 361 -6.50 13.26 -6.23
C PHE A 361 -5.63 12.43 -5.29
N LEU A 362 -5.51 11.15 -5.63
CA LEU A 362 -4.52 10.25 -5.08
C LEU A 362 -3.20 10.43 -5.83
N PHE A 363 -2.12 10.52 -5.07
CA PHE A 363 -0.73 10.65 -5.50
C PHE A 363 0.07 9.51 -4.89
N TRP A 364 0.88 8.81 -5.69
CA TRP A 364 1.85 7.86 -5.16
C TRP A 364 3.12 7.77 -5.98
N ILE A 365 4.19 7.33 -5.30
CA ILE A 365 5.48 7.01 -5.89
C ILE A 365 5.57 5.47 -5.94
N ASP A 366 5.55 4.91 -7.15
CA ASP A 366 5.67 3.48 -7.43
C ASP A 366 7.11 3.15 -7.83
N ARG A 367 7.83 2.40 -7.00
CA ARG A 367 9.24 2.06 -7.23
C ARG A 367 9.39 0.72 -7.97
N PRO A 368 10.08 0.66 -9.13
CA PRO A 368 10.24 -0.56 -9.90
C PRO A 368 10.72 -1.77 -9.07
N GLY A 369 9.92 -2.85 -9.08
CA GLY A 369 10.20 -4.08 -8.35
C GLY A 369 9.96 -4.03 -6.83
N ILE A 370 9.54 -2.89 -6.28
CA ILE A 370 9.14 -2.74 -4.87
C ILE A 370 7.64 -2.44 -4.76
N GLY A 371 7.10 -1.54 -5.59
CA GLY A 371 5.72 -1.08 -5.51
C GLY A 371 5.59 0.31 -4.87
N PRO A 372 4.38 0.72 -4.42
CA PRO A 372 4.16 2.03 -3.80
C PRO A 372 4.97 2.23 -2.50
N ILE A 373 5.79 3.30 -2.46
CA ILE A 373 6.63 3.67 -1.30
C ILE A 373 6.21 4.97 -0.60
N PHE A 374 5.36 5.78 -1.23
CA PHE A 374 4.71 6.95 -0.64
C PHE A 374 3.31 7.10 -1.24
N MET A 375 2.29 7.40 -0.44
CA MET A 375 0.88 7.39 -0.84
C MET A 375 0.09 8.49 -0.12
N ALA A 376 -0.55 9.39 -0.86
CA ALA A 376 -1.34 10.51 -0.33
C ALA A 376 -2.64 10.72 -1.11
N HIS A 377 -3.72 11.11 -0.41
CA HIS A 377 -4.84 11.85 -0.98
C HIS A 377 -4.62 13.35 -0.70
N ILE A 378 -4.72 14.17 -1.75
CA ILE A 378 -4.38 15.60 -1.71
C ILE A 378 -5.60 16.42 -2.11
N SER A 379 -6.06 17.28 -1.20
CA SER A 379 -7.18 18.19 -1.41
C SER A 379 -6.75 19.62 -1.71
N GLU A 380 -7.70 20.46 -2.11
CA GLU A 380 -7.51 21.86 -2.47
C GLU A 380 -6.91 22.72 -1.35
N ALA A 381 -7.00 22.27 -0.09
CA ALA A 381 -6.40 22.94 1.07
C ALA A 381 -4.86 23.02 1.00
N ASP A 382 -4.24 22.07 0.29
CA ASP A 382 -2.78 21.96 0.19
C ASP A 382 -2.22 22.41 -1.18
N TRP A 383 -3.10 22.82 -2.11
CA TRP A 383 -2.72 23.25 -3.45
C TRP A 383 -2.14 24.66 -3.45
N LYS A 384 -0.83 24.77 -3.27
CA LYS A 384 -0.10 26.04 -3.24
C LYS A 384 1.35 25.81 -3.69
N GLU A 385 1.99 26.87 -4.19
CA GLU A 385 3.37 26.79 -4.64
C GLU A 385 4.32 26.71 -3.43
N PRO A 386 5.11 25.63 -3.28
CA PRO A 386 6.07 25.54 -2.17
C PRO A 386 7.25 26.49 -2.39
N ALA A 387 7.62 27.22 -1.34
CA ALA A 387 8.71 28.21 -1.41
C ALA A 387 10.07 27.61 -1.82
N ASN A 388 10.33 26.35 -1.44
CA ASN A 388 11.48 25.55 -1.85
C ASN A 388 11.14 24.05 -1.82
N LEU A 389 12.03 23.22 -2.37
CA LEU A 389 12.00 21.76 -2.18
C LEU A 389 13.06 21.36 -1.14
N GLU A 390 12.88 21.84 0.09
CA GLU A 390 13.67 21.55 1.30
C GLU A 390 12.71 21.38 2.49
N MET A 391 13.14 20.76 3.60
CA MET A 391 12.28 20.48 4.78
C MET A 391 11.93 21.74 5.57
#